data_AF-A0A5C7GWZ2-F1
#
_entry.id   AF-A0A5C7GWZ2-F1
#
_cell.length_a   1.000
_cell.length_b   1.000
_cell.length_c   1.000
_cell.angle_alpha   90.00
_cell.angle_beta   90.00
_cell.angle_gamma   90.00
#
_symmetry.space_group_name_H-M   'P 1'
#
loop_
_entity.id
_entity.type
_entity.pdbx_description
1 polymer ?
#
loop_
_entity_poly.entity_id
_entity_poly.type
_entity_poly.pdbx_seq_one_letter_code
_entity_poly.pdbx_strand_id
1 'polypeptide(L)'
;MEMETVKSFFIGNDNATNDMVVPLQNVSTEHMSVIIGFYRRRTLPPSTEEELLDFLIEASANRIKDKSVKYVREFFGIENDYTPEEAKIRTEYKWAFDEY
;
A
#
# COMPACT_ATOMS: atom_id res chain seq x y z
N MET A 1 -14.91 15.52 -19.11
CA MET A 1 -15.56 15.50 -17.78
C MET A 1 -14.52 16.02 -16.83
N GLU A 2 -14.68 17.23 -16.30
CA GLU A 2 -13.79 17.74 -15.26
C GLU A 2 -13.97 16.87 -14.01
N MET A 3 -12.88 16.25 -13.55
CA MET A 3 -12.89 15.48 -12.30
C MET A 3 -12.82 16.50 -11.16
N GLU A 4 -13.98 16.88 -10.62
CA GLU A 4 -14.03 17.67 -9.40
C GLU A 4 -13.33 16.91 -8.26
N THR A 5 -12.51 17.62 -7.48
CA THR A 5 -11.78 16.99 -6.38
C THR A 5 -12.71 16.79 -5.18
N VAL A 6 -12.45 15.78 -4.35
CA VAL A 6 -13.20 15.62 -3.08
C VAL A 6 -13.10 16.87 -2.20
N LYS A 7 -12.00 17.63 -2.29
CA LYS A 7 -11.82 18.89 -1.56
C LYS A 7 -12.82 19.97 -1.96
N SER A 8 -13.18 20.08 -3.24
CA SER A 8 -14.16 21.07 -3.70
C SER A 8 -15.59 20.76 -3.27
N PHE A 9 -15.89 19.54 -2.84
CA PHE A 9 -17.20 19.19 -2.28
C PHE A 9 -17.44 19.77 -0.88
N PHE A 10 -16.37 19.98 -0.10
CA PHE A 10 -16.45 20.34 1.32
C PHE A 10 -15.94 21.74 1.63
N ILE A 11 -14.90 22.21 0.93
CA ILE A 11 -14.29 23.52 1.21
C ILE A 11 -15.07 24.59 0.43
N GLY A 12 -15.78 25.46 1.16
CA GLY A 12 -16.54 26.59 0.59
C GLY A 12 -17.96 26.24 0.13
N ASN A 13 -18.47 25.06 0.48
CA ASN A 13 -19.84 24.63 0.18
C ASN A 13 -20.72 24.70 1.44
N ASP A 14 -21.44 25.80 1.62
CA ASP A 14 -22.34 26.02 2.76
C ASP A 14 -23.54 25.05 2.81
N ASN A 15 -23.76 24.27 1.74
CA ASN A 15 -24.81 23.26 1.65
C ASN A 15 -24.33 21.84 2.00
N ALA A 16 -23.07 21.66 2.43
CA ALA A 16 -22.58 20.35 2.84
C ALA A 16 -23.36 19.85 4.07
N THR A 17 -24.09 18.74 3.90
CA THR A 17 -24.85 18.10 4.97
C THR A 17 -24.24 16.74 5.32
N ASN A 18 -24.50 16.24 6.53
CA ASN A 18 -23.99 14.95 6.99
C ASN A 18 -24.47 13.76 6.13
N ASP A 19 -25.57 13.91 5.39
CA ASP A 19 -26.15 12.88 4.54
C ASP A 19 -25.64 12.93 3.09
N MET A 20 -24.73 13.85 2.78
CA MET A 20 -24.19 14.02 1.43
C MET A 20 -23.31 12.83 1.04
N VAL A 21 -23.64 12.19 -0.09
CA VAL A 21 -22.87 11.08 -0.64
C VAL A 21 -21.70 11.62 -1.46
N VAL A 22 -20.48 11.29 -1.06
CA VAL A 22 -19.26 11.63 -1.82
C VAL A 22 -18.97 10.53 -2.85
N PRO A 23 -18.94 10.85 -4.17
CA PRO A 23 -18.58 9.88 -5.19
C PRO A 23 -17.07 9.63 -5.18
N LEU A 24 -16.65 8.44 -4.73
CA LEU A 24 -15.25 7.99 -4.76
C LEU A 24 -15.05 6.95 -5.87
N GLN A 25 -14.87 7.41 -7.11
CA GLN A 25 -14.79 6.53 -8.29
C GLN A 25 -13.51 5.69 -8.34
N ASN A 26 -12.44 6.11 -7.67
CA ASN A 26 -11.14 5.46 -7.70
C ASN A 26 -10.98 4.34 -6.67
N VAL A 27 -11.97 4.11 -5.80
CA VAL A 27 -11.89 3.08 -4.77
C VAL A 27 -13.15 2.23 -4.77
N SER A 28 -13.00 0.94 -5.03
CA SER A 28 -14.13 -0.01 -4.96
C SER A 28 -14.72 -0.11 -3.55
N THR A 29 -15.99 -0.50 -3.43
CA THR A 29 -16.68 -0.71 -2.15
C THR A 29 -15.97 -1.72 -1.25
N GLU A 30 -15.42 -2.79 -1.82
CA GLU A 30 -14.69 -3.82 -1.08
C GLU A 30 -13.48 -3.22 -0.34
N HIS A 31 -12.60 -2.53 -1.06
CA HIS A 31 -11.43 -1.86 -0.50
C HIS A 31 -11.81 -0.73 0.47
N MET A 32 -12.85 0.06 0.17
CA MET A 32 -13.34 1.09 1.08
C MET A 32 -13.82 0.53 2.42
N SER A 33 -14.45 -0.64 2.43
CA SER A 33 -14.92 -1.29 3.66
C SER A 33 -13.75 -1.67 4.58
N VAL A 34 -12.64 -2.13 3.98
CA VAL A 34 -11.40 -2.48 4.71
C VAL A 34 -10.77 -1.23 5.30
N ILE A 35 -10.68 -0.15 4.52
CA ILE A 35 -10.16 1.14 4.98
C ILE A 35 -11.02 1.65 6.15
N ILE A 36 -12.34 1.75 5.98
CA ILE A 36 -13.25 2.19 7.06
C ILE A 36 -13.09 1.31 8.31
N GLY A 37 -13.00 -0.01 8.14
CA GLY A 37 -12.77 -0.95 9.24
C GLY A 37 -11.44 -0.74 9.95
N PHE A 38 -10.38 -0.39 9.23
CA PHE A 38 -9.07 -0.05 9.82
C PHE A 38 -9.18 1.18 10.71
N TYR A 39 -9.77 2.27 10.21
CA TYR A 39 -9.95 3.51 10.98
C TYR A 39 -10.87 3.31 12.20
N ARG A 40 -11.95 2.53 12.07
CA ARG A 40 -12.89 2.24 13.17
C ARG A 40 -12.31 1.38 14.28
N ARG A 41 -11.35 0.50 13.98
CA ARG A 41 -10.74 -0.41 14.96
C ARG A 41 -9.63 0.25 15.79
N ARG A 42 -9.14 1.41 15.37
CA ARG A 42 -8.15 2.18 16.15
C ARG A 42 -8.88 3.08 17.15
N THR A 43 -8.40 3.08 18.39
CA THR A 43 -8.87 3.96 19.48
C THR A 43 -8.53 5.43 19.26
N LEU A 44 -7.61 5.72 18.33
CA LEU A 44 -7.21 7.06 17.92
C LEU A 44 -7.36 7.17 16.40
N PRO A 45 -8.01 8.22 15.88
CA PRO A 45 -8.02 8.46 14.45
C PRO A 45 -6.55 8.67 14.02
N PRO A 46 -6.08 8.03 12.94
CA PRO A 46 -4.77 8.35 12.41
C PRO A 46 -4.78 9.84 12.04
N SER A 47 -3.71 10.51 12.42
CA SER A 47 -3.52 11.96 12.26
C SER A 47 -3.54 12.36 10.78
N THR A 48 -3.15 11.43 9.89
CA THR A 48 -2.96 11.63 8.44
C THR A 48 -3.13 10.32 7.65
N GLU A 49 -3.34 10.44 6.32
CA GLU A 49 -3.37 9.31 5.36
C GLU A 49 -2.05 8.51 5.36
N GLU A 50 -0.95 9.14 5.78
CA GLU A 50 0.39 8.57 5.86
C GLU A 50 0.46 7.39 6.83
N GLU A 51 -0.26 7.42 7.96
CA GLU A 51 -0.19 6.34 8.95
C GLU A 51 -0.75 5.01 8.44
N LEU A 52 -1.75 5.04 7.53
CA LEU A 52 -2.25 3.83 6.90
C LEU A 52 -1.21 3.29 5.91
N LEU A 53 -0.58 4.17 5.14
CA LEU A 53 0.48 3.78 4.20
C LEU A 53 1.67 3.18 4.94
N ASP A 54 2.12 3.81 6.03
CA ASP A 54 3.22 3.31 6.85
C ASP A 54 2.91 1.93 7.43
N PHE A 55 1.69 1.72 7.93
CA PHE A 55 1.26 0.42 8.44
C PHE A 55 1.29 -0.67 7.34
N LEU A 56 0.82 -0.34 6.13
CA LEU A 56 0.81 -1.29 5.01
C LEU A 56 2.24 -1.59 4.52
N ILE A 57 3.12 -0.58 4.49
CA ILE A 57 4.54 -0.73 4.17
C ILE A 57 5.22 -1.62 5.20
N GLU A 58 4.99 -1.36 6.49
CA GLU A 58 5.54 -2.16 7.59
C GLU A 58 5.04 -3.61 7.54
N ALA A 59 3.75 -3.82 7.31
CA ALA A 59 3.18 -5.16 7.18
C ALA A 59 3.77 -5.93 5.99
N SER A 60 3.98 -5.23 4.86
CA SER A 60 4.62 -5.80 3.67
C SER A 60 6.09 -6.13 3.93
N ALA A 61 6.82 -5.23 4.60
CA ALA A 61 8.21 -5.44 4.99
C ALA A 61 8.34 -6.65 5.93
N ASN A 62 7.48 -6.75 6.94
CA ASN A 62 7.44 -7.90 7.86
C ASN A 62 7.08 -9.21 7.15
N ARG A 63 6.31 -9.17 6.07
CA ARG A 63 5.97 -10.35 5.28
C ARG A 63 7.15 -10.84 4.43
N ILE A 64 8.01 -9.93 3.98
CA ILE A 64 9.21 -10.18 3.18
C ILE A 64 10.40 -10.55 4.07
N LYS A 65 10.44 -9.98 5.28
CA LYS A 65 11.49 -10.23 6.27
C LYS A 65 11.67 -11.73 6.50
N ASP A 66 12.93 -12.17 6.50
CA ASP A 66 13.35 -13.55 6.71
C ASP A 66 12.82 -14.55 5.64
N LYS A 67 12.44 -14.07 4.45
CA LYS A 67 12.06 -14.92 3.30
C LYS A 67 13.15 -14.95 2.24
N SER A 68 13.32 -16.12 1.63
CA SER A 68 14.22 -16.26 0.49
C SER A 68 13.72 -15.43 -0.71
N VAL A 69 14.65 -14.90 -1.50
CA VAL A 69 14.33 -14.15 -2.73
C VAL A 69 13.42 -14.96 -3.67
N LYS A 70 13.66 -16.28 -3.78
CA LYS A 70 12.84 -17.16 -4.60
C LYS A 70 11.38 -17.15 -4.14
N TYR A 71 11.14 -17.31 -2.83
CA TYR A 71 9.80 -17.28 -2.26
C TYR A 71 9.11 -15.94 -2.49
N VAL A 72 9.82 -14.83 -2.27
CA VAL A 72 9.27 -13.48 -2.46
C VAL A 72 8.82 -13.28 -3.91
N ARG A 73 9.64 -13.67 -4.89
CA ARG A 73 9.29 -13.55 -6.31
C ARG A 73 8.07 -14.37 -6.70
N GLU A 74 8.00 -15.61 -6.23
CA GLU A 74 6.85 -16.48 -6.48
C GLU A 74 5.57 -15.91 -5.83
N PHE A 75 5.68 -15.41 -4.59
CA PHE A 75 4.56 -14.82 -3.87
C PHE A 75 4.00 -13.56 -4.55
N PHE A 76 4.87 -12.71 -5.10
CA PHE A 76 4.45 -11.49 -5.81
C PHE A 76 4.25 -11.68 -7.32
N GLY A 77 4.49 -12.88 -7.86
CA GLY A 77 4.39 -13.15 -9.30
C GLY A 77 5.40 -12.38 -10.16
N ILE A 78 6.59 -12.11 -9.61
CA ILE A 78 7.66 -11.33 -10.28
C ILE A 78 8.57 -12.29 -11.05
N GLU A 79 8.66 -12.10 -12.37
CA GLU A 79 9.64 -12.81 -13.20
C GLU A 79 11.07 -12.32 -12.91
N ASN A 80 12.02 -13.25 -12.94
CA ASN A 80 13.43 -12.93 -12.72
C ASN A 80 14.02 -12.30 -14.00
N ASP A 81 14.13 -10.98 -14.03
CA ASP A 81 14.66 -10.18 -15.15
C ASP A 81 16.19 -9.97 -15.09
N TYR A 82 16.86 -10.57 -14.10
CA TYR A 82 18.30 -10.43 -13.93
C TYR A 82 19.04 -10.89 -15.18
N THR A 83 19.85 -9.99 -15.72
CA THR A 83 20.75 -10.29 -16.81
C THR A 83 21.84 -11.28 -16.35
N PRO A 84 22.44 -12.07 -17.27
CA PRO A 84 23.46 -13.05 -16.89
C PRO A 84 24.69 -12.44 -16.20
N GLU A 85 24.94 -11.14 -16.36
CA GLU A 85 25.99 -10.40 -15.66
C GLU A 85 25.63 -10.14 -14.19
N GLU A 86 24.40 -9.73 -13.91
CA GLU A 86 23.91 -9.51 -12.54
C GLU A 86 23.73 -10.82 -11.76
N ALA A 87 23.43 -11.93 -12.45
CA ALA A 87 23.42 -13.26 -11.85
C ALA A 87 24.82 -13.71 -11.39
N LYS A 88 25.89 -13.34 -12.10
CA LYS A 88 27.27 -13.59 -11.68
C LYS A 88 27.63 -12.79 -10.44
N ILE A 89 27.26 -11.51 -10.39
CA ILE A 89 27.42 -10.65 -9.21
C ILE A 89 26.74 -11.29 -7.99
N ARG A 90 25.53 -11.82 -8.15
CA ARG A 90 24.83 -12.53 -7.07
C ARG A 90 25.54 -13.81 -6.60
N THR A 91 26.28 -14.45 -7.50
CA THR A 91 27.09 -15.66 -7.21
C THR A 91 28.39 -15.28 -6.50
N GLU A 92 29.02 -14.18 -6.92
CA GLU A 92 30.26 -13.62 -6.35
C GLU A 92 30.03 -13.04 -4.95
N TYR A 93 28.89 -12.40 -4.72
CA TYR A 93 28.52 -11.78 -3.45
C TYR A 93 27.54 -12.64 -2.62
N LYS A 94 27.51 -13.96 -2.80
CA LYS A 94 26.65 -14.87 -2.01
C LYS A 94 26.74 -14.65 -0.50
N TRP A 95 27.94 -14.33 -0.01
CA TRP A 95 28.21 -14.00 1.40
C TRP A 95 27.40 -12.82 1.94
N ALA A 96 26.94 -11.89 1.08
CA ALA A 96 26.09 -10.77 1.48
C ALA A 96 24.59 -11.15 1.53
N PHE A 97 24.24 -12.36 1.08
CA PHE A 97 22.84 -12.83 0.96
C PHE A 97 22.55 -14.10 1.78
N ASP A 98 23.56 -14.74 2.37
CA ASP A 98 23.45 -16.02 3.10
C ASP A 98 23.46 -15.87 4.64
N GLU A 99 23.39 -14.66 5.20
CA GLU A 99 23.24 -14.47 6.64
C GLU A 99 21.77 -14.22 7.02
N TYR A 100 21.01 -15.31 7.20
CA TYR A 100 20.15 -15.66 8.35
C TYR A 100 19.38 -16.97 8.08
#